data_AF-A0A4V6Y8K6-F1
#
_entry.id   AF-A0A4V6Y8K6-F1
#
_cell.length_a   1.000
_cell.length_b   1.000
_cell.length_c   1.000
_cell.angle_alpha   90.00
_cell.angle_beta   90.00
_cell.angle_gamma   90.00
#
_symmetry.space_group_name_H-M   'P 1'
#
loop_
_entity.id
_entity.type
_entity.pdbx_description
1 polymer ?
#
loop_
_entity_poly.entity_id
_entity_poly.type
_entity_poly.pdbx_seq_one_letter_code
_entity_poly.pdbx_strand_id
1 'polypeptide(L)'
;MAAAAVACRRALLLHGQHQWPQRWAGAAVPTSAARSISQLVKTNGRRAFLVDTLALVRKLESQGVPTKQAEAITSAITEVLNDSLESISESFVSKAEMQKSEMLQESNISKFKSQVQSSQENHFSLLQRETEKLRGDIDKMRSELKYEIDKVTAGQRLDLNLERGF
;
A
#
# COMPACT_ATOMS: atom_id res chain seq x y z
N MET A 1 34.20 -12.42 -49.24
CA MET A 1 35.00 -13.50 -48.62
C MET A 1 36.28 -12.86 -48.07
N ALA A 2 36.30 -12.43 -46.82
CA ALA A 2 36.61 -13.21 -45.60
C ALA A 2 38.11 -13.17 -45.26
N ALA A 3 38.46 -12.49 -44.16
CA ALA A 3 39.54 -12.88 -43.25
C ALA A 3 39.39 -12.06 -41.95
N ALA A 4 39.02 -12.75 -40.87
CA ALA A 4 38.82 -12.20 -39.54
C ALA A 4 40.17 -12.11 -38.79
N ALA A 5 40.41 -10.97 -38.14
CA ALA A 5 41.48 -10.81 -37.17
C ALA A 5 40.91 -10.96 -35.76
N VAL A 6 41.52 -11.86 -35.00
CA VAL A 6 41.26 -12.19 -33.61
C VAL A 6 41.71 -11.02 -32.71
N ALA A 7 40.82 -10.56 -31.83
CA ALA A 7 41.21 -9.80 -30.65
C ALA A 7 40.50 -10.40 -29.42
N CYS A 8 41.30 -11.14 -28.66
CA CYS A 8 41.03 -11.65 -27.33
C CYS A 8 40.58 -10.52 -26.38
N ARG A 9 39.53 -10.74 -25.59
CA ARG A 9 39.32 -10.03 -24.33
C ARG A 9 38.60 -10.92 -23.32
N ARG A 10 39.34 -11.31 -22.30
CA ARG A 10 38.90 -11.97 -21.06
C ARG A 10 38.91 -10.92 -19.94
N ALA A 11 38.12 -11.19 -18.88
CA ALA A 11 37.97 -10.48 -17.60
C ALA A 11 36.79 -9.48 -17.56
N LEU A 12 35.66 -9.87 -16.96
CA LEU A 12 35.34 -9.85 -15.52
C LEU A 12 34.94 -8.45 -15.03
N LEU A 13 33.64 -8.18 -15.02
CA LEU A 13 33.01 -7.31 -14.04
C LEU A 13 31.65 -7.90 -13.66
N LEU A 14 31.65 -8.71 -12.60
CA LEU A 14 30.46 -8.95 -11.77
C LEU A 14 30.20 -7.69 -10.97
N HIS A 15 29.43 -6.76 -11.54
CA HIS A 15 28.69 -5.78 -10.77
C HIS A 15 27.28 -5.71 -11.36
N GLY A 16 26.47 -6.69 -10.96
CA GLY A 16 25.03 -6.60 -11.04
C GLY A 16 24.56 -5.55 -10.04
N GLN A 17 24.48 -4.32 -10.53
CA GLN A 17 23.72 -3.23 -9.93
C GLN A 17 22.26 -3.70 -9.86
N HIS A 18 21.87 -4.38 -8.79
CA HIS A 18 20.47 -4.67 -8.53
C HIS A 18 19.85 -3.44 -7.86
N GLN A 19 19.82 -2.36 -8.64
CA GLN A 19 18.94 -1.24 -8.39
C GLN A 19 17.53 -1.76 -8.60
N TRP A 20 16.89 -2.12 -7.50
CA TRP A 20 15.46 -2.39 -7.45
C TRP A 20 14.71 -1.32 -8.24
N PRO A 21 13.65 -1.65 -8.99
CA PRO A 21 12.78 -0.62 -9.49
C PRO A 21 12.22 0.09 -8.26
N GLN A 22 12.69 1.31 -8.00
CA GLN A 22 12.09 2.27 -7.07
C GLN A 22 10.69 2.71 -7.55
N ARG A 23 9.93 1.82 -8.20
CA ARG A 23 8.55 2.05 -8.62
C ARG A 23 7.57 1.97 -7.45
N TRP A 24 8.00 1.52 -6.27
CA TRP A 24 7.21 1.59 -5.03
C TRP A 24 7.74 2.59 -4.00
N ALA A 25 8.84 3.29 -4.31
CA ALA A 25 9.37 4.38 -3.47
C ALA A 25 8.95 5.79 -3.98
N GLY A 26 8.28 5.88 -5.13
CA GLY A 26 7.94 7.15 -5.78
C GLY A 26 6.46 7.34 -6.11
N ALA A 27 5.57 6.44 -5.70
CA ALA A 27 4.21 6.86 -5.49
C ALA A 27 4.23 7.56 -4.13
N ALA A 28 4.47 8.87 -4.13
CA ALA A 28 3.75 9.70 -3.20
C ALA A 28 2.32 9.15 -3.25
N VAL A 29 1.89 8.46 -2.19
CA VAL A 29 0.46 8.29 -1.95
C VAL A 29 -0.04 9.68 -2.22
N PRO A 30 -0.85 9.95 -3.27
CA PRO A 30 -1.39 11.28 -3.42
C PRO A 30 -2.04 11.50 -2.08
N THR A 31 -1.47 12.39 -1.26
CA THR A 31 -1.81 12.60 0.14
C THR A 31 -3.25 12.97 0.06
N SER A 32 -4.15 11.98 0.18
CA SER A 32 -5.39 11.89 -0.61
C SER A 32 -5.91 13.28 -0.72
N ALA A 33 -5.65 13.96 -1.85
CA ALA A 33 -5.68 15.41 -1.95
C ALA A 33 -6.99 15.79 -1.32
N ALA A 34 -6.92 16.30 -0.06
CA ALA A 34 -8.01 16.17 0.91
C ALA A 34 -9.24 16.51 0.13
N ARG A 35 -10.04 15.48 -0.24
CA ARG A 35 -11.08 15.68 -1.25
C ARG A 35 -11.86 16.81 -0.64
N SER A 36 -11.73 17.99 -1.23
CA SER A 36 -12.35 19.18 -0.70
C SER A 36 -13.80 18.94 -1.04
N ILE A 37 -14.44 18.15 -0.18
CA ILE A 37 -15.87 17.95 -0.12
C ILE A 37 -16.35 19.28 0.44
N SER A 38 -16.30 20.25 -0.47
CA SER A 38 -16.66 21.63 -0.31
C SER A 38 -15.84 22.34 0.77
N GLN A 39 -15.74 23.65 0.65
CA GLN A 39 -15.63 24.48 1.84
C GLN A 39 -16.91 24.23 2.66
N LEU A 40 -16.97 23.12 3.39
CA LEU A 40 -17.96 22.97 4.44
C LEU A 40 -17.49 23.92 5.53
N VAL A 41 -18.09 25.11 5.51
CA VAL A 41 -18.06 26.12 6.56
C VAL A 41 -17.78 25.43 7.89
N LYS A 42 -16.74 25.86 8.61
CA LYS A 42 -16.49 25.44 10.00
C LYS A 42 -17.72 25.80 10.85
N THR A 43 -18.76 24.98 10.78
CA THR A 43 -19.85 25.00 11.73
C THR A 43 -19.36 24.12 12.85
N ASN A 44 -18.93 24.74 13.95
CA ASN A 44 -18.54 24.06 15.17
C ASN A 44 -19.71 23.24 15.72
N GLY A 45 -19.99 22.04 15.18
CA GLY A 45 -20.93 21.03 15.72
C GLY A 45 -22.34 21.51 16.11
N ARG A 46 -22.68 22.75 15.81
CA ARG A 46 -23.86 23.49 16.25
C ARG A 46 -24.19 24.47 15.14
N ARG A 47 -24.72 23.94 14.04
CA ARG A 47 -25.92 24.59 13.50
C ARG A 47 -27.13 23.95 14.17
N ALA A 48 -27.16 24.02 15.51
CA ALA A 48 -28.44 24.27 16.14
C ALA A 48 -28.82 25.65 15.61
N PHE A 49 -29.86 25.74 14.80
CA PHE A 49 -30.47 27.03 14.52
C PHE A 49 -30.79 27.63 15.89
N LEU A 50 -30.00 28.61 16.31
CA LEU A 50 -30.31 29.37 17.52
C LEU A 50 -31.51 30.23 17.13
N VAL A 51 -32.71 29.67 17.31
CA VAL A 51 -33.94 30.43 17.17
C VAL A 51 -33.98 31.36 18.37
N ASP A 52 -33.82 32.65 18.11
CA ASP A 52 -34.12 33.67 19.12
C ASP A 52 -35.65 33.72 19.29
N THR A 53 -36.14 32.95 20.26
CA THR A 53 -37.57 32.81 20.55
C THR A 53 -38.19 34.13 20.95
N LEU A 54 -37.45 34.99 21.67
CA LEU A 54 -37.93 36.30 22.06
C LEU A 54 -38.07 37.23 20.85
N ALA A 55 -37.08 37.29 19.98
CA ALA A 55 -37.17 38.08 18.75
C ALA A 55 -38.31 37.59 17.84
N LEU A 56 -38.53 36.28 17.76
CA LEU A 56 -39.63 35.70 16.98
C LEU A 56 -41.00 36.09 17.54
N VAL A 57 -41.19 35.98 18.86
CA VAL A 57 -42.43 36.40 19.53
C VAL A 57 -42.68 37.90 19.31
N ARG A 58 -41.67 38.76 19.51
CA ARG A 58 -41.80 40.22 19.31
C ARG A 58 -42.15 40.57 17.87
N LYS A 59 -41.60 39.83 16.91
CA LYS A 59 -41.94 40.00 15.49
C LYS A 59 -43.39 39.62 15.22
N LEU A 60 -43.90 38.52 15.77
CA LEU A 60 -45.30 38.12 15.66
C LEU A 60 -46.24 39.14 16.32
N GLU A 61 -45.90 39.64 17.50
CA GLU A 61 -46.65 40.70 18.19
C GLU A 61 -46.73 41.98 17.35
N SER A 62 -45.63 42.38 16.70
CA SER A 62 -45.62 43.55 15.81
C SER A 62 -46.50 43.39 14.56
N GLN A 63 -46.85 42.15 14.20
CA GLN A 63 -47.80 41.84 13.13
C GLN A 63 -49.25 41.71 13.64
N GLY A 64 -49.50 42.05 14.91
CA GLY A 64 -50.82 42.01 15.52
C GLY A 64 -51.21 40.66 16.11
N VAL A 65 -50.28 39.70 16.21
CA VAL A 65 -50.55 38.40 16.86
C VAL A 65 -50.58 38.60 18.39
N PRO A 66 -51.64 38.17 19.09
CA PRO A 66 -51.68 38.20 20.56
C PRO A 66 -50.51 37.43 21.19
N THR A 67 -49.92 37.95 22.27
CA THR A 67 -48.74 37.38 22.94
C THR A 67 -48.84 35.87 23.17
N LYS A 68 -49.95 35.39 23.74
CA LYS A 68 -50.15 33.95 24.00
C LYS A 68 -50.14 33.09 22.73
N GLN A 69 -50.66 33.62 21.62
CA GLN A 69 -50.64 32.93 20.32
C GLN A 69 -49.24 32.99 19.69
N ALA A 70 -48.55 34.13 19.81
CA ALA A 70 -47.18 34.28 19.33
C ALA A 70 -46.21 33.31 20.05
N GLU A 71 -46.37 33.15 21.36
CA GLU A 71 -45.64 32.16 22.17
C GLU A 71 -45.96 30.72 21.73
N ALA A 72 -47.24 30.38 21.55
CA ALA A 72 -47.64 29.05 21.11
C ALA A 72 -47.11 28.69 19.71
N ILE A 73 -47.19 29.62 18.75
CA ILE A 73 -46.65 29.45 17.39
C ILE A 73 -45.13 29.28 17.45
N THR A 74 -44.45 30.13 18.22
CA THR A 74 -42.99 30.04 18.40
C THR A 74 -42.60 28.68 18.99
N SER A 75 -43.34 28.20 19.99
CA SER A 75 -43.13 26.88 20.59
C SER A 75 -43.26 25.74 19.58
N ALA A 76 -44.35 25.72 18.80
CA ALA A 76 -44.58 24.69 17.78
C ALA A 76 -43.49 24.70 16.69
N ILE A 77 -43.04 25.88 16.27
CA ILE A 77 -41.94 26.00 15.30
C ILE A 77 -40.64 25.46 15.89
N THR A 78 -40.32 25.79 17.15
CA THR A 78 -39.09 25.27 17.79
C THR A 78 -39.12 23.75 17.96
N GLU A 79 -40.29 23.16 18.24
CA GLU A 79 -40.46 21.72 18.38
C GLU A 79 -40.21 21.00 17.04
N VAL A 80 -40.90 21.41 15.97
CA VAL A 80 -40.71 20.83 14.63
C VAL A 80 -39.26 21.00 14.14
N LEU A 81 -38.61 22.13 14.45
CA LEU A 81 -37.22 22.36 14.09
C LEU A 81 -36.26 21.43 14.85
N ASN A 82 -36.51 21.17 16.13
CA ASN A 82 -35.70 20.25 16.93
C ASN A 82 -35.86 18.81 16.43
N ASP A 83 -37.10 18.35 16.19
CA ASP A 83 -37.39 17.02 15.67
C ASP A 83 -36.76 16.80 14.30
N SER A 84 -36.89 17.79 13.41
CA SER A 84 -36.29 17.73 12.07
C SER A 84 -34.76 17.66 12.15
N LEU A 85 -34.14 18.37 13.09
CA LEU A 85 -32.69 18.38 13.25
C LEU A 85 -32.18 17.05 13.80
N GLU A 86 -32.86 16.47 14.78
CA GLU A 86 -32.52 15.16 15.34
C GLU A 86 -32.58 14.09 14.23
N SER A 87 -33.69 14.04 13.49
CA SER A 87 -33.85 13.10 12.37
C SER A 87 -32.77 13.26 11.29
N ILE A 88 -32.43 14.50 10.92
CA ILE A 88 -31.36 14.76 9.93
C ILE A 88 -29.99 14.39 10.50
N SER A 89 -29.75 14.60 11.80
CA SER A 89 -28.47 14.30 12.45
C SER A 89 -28.13 12.81 12.42
N GLU A 90 -29.13 11.93 12.47
CA GLU A 90 -28.95 10.48 12.35
C GLU A 90 -28.41 10.04 10.98
N SER A 91 -28.61 10.86 9.94
CA SER A 91 -28.07 10.61 8.59
C SER A 91 -26.61 11.03 8.43
N PHE A 92 -26.03 11.71 9.41
CA PHE A 92 -24.66 12.21 9.37
C PHE A 92 -23.75 11.43 10.33
N VAL A 93 -22.50 11.28 9.93
CA VAL A 93 -21.45 10.70 10.79
C VAL A 93 -20.75 11.84 11.53
N SER A 94 -20.50 11.67 12.83
CA SER A 94 -19.76 12.67 13.59
C SER A 94 -18.31 12.79 13.14
N LYS A 95 -17.69 13.96 13.32
CA LYS A 95 -16.26 14.14 13.00
C LYS A 95 -15.35 13.17 13.76
N ALA A 96 -15.69 12.87 15.02
CA ALA A 96 -14.92 11.96 15.85
C ALA A 96 -15.00 10.52 15.33
N GLU A 97 -16.17 10.05 14.91
CA GLU A 97 -16.34 8.73 14.31
C GLU A 97 -15.65 8.62 12.96
N MET A 98 -15.74 9.67 12.13
CA MET A 98 -15.02 9.74 10.86
C MET A 98 -13.51 9.65 11.07
N GLN A 99 -12.95 10.43 11.99
CA GLN A 99 -11.52 10.39 12.34
C GLN A 99 -11.10 9.03 12.91
N LYS A 100 -11.93 8.41 13.75
CA LYS A 100 -11.69 7.06 14.26
C LYS A 100 -11.62 6.03 13.13
N SER A 101 -12.54 6.11 12.17
CA SER A 101 -12.56 5.25 10.98
C SER A 101 -11.30 5.44 10.13
N GLU A 102 -10.89 6.69 9.91
CA GLU A 102 -9.66 7.04 9.19
C GLU A 102 -8.41 6.46 9.88
N MET A 103 -8.28 6.62 11.21
CA MET A 103 -7.18 6.04 11.97
C MET A 103 -7.14 4.51 11.88
N LEU A 104 -8.30 3.86 11.93
CA LEU A 104 -8.40 2.40 11.80
C LEU A 104 -8.00 1.94 10.39
N GLN A 105 -8.45 2.66 9.36
CA GLN A 105 -8.07 2.39 7.98
C GLN A 105 -6.57 2.55 7.77
N GLU A 106 -5.98 3.63 8.25
CA GLU A 106 -4.53 3.89 8.14
C GLU A 106 -3.72 2.80 8.87
N SER A 107 -4.16 2.38 10.07
CA SER A 107 -3.54 1.27 10.80
C SER A 107 -3.58 -0.04 10.01
N ASN A 108 -4.73 -0.36 9.40
CA ASN A 108 -4.89 -1.58 8.62
C ASN A 108 -4.04 -1.57 7.34
N ILE A 109 -3.98 -0.43 6.64
CA ILE A 109 -3.12 -0.26 5.46
C ILE A 109 -1.65 -0.43 5.85
N SER A 110 -1.23 0.18 6.97
CA SER A 110 0.14 0.06 7.46
C SER A 110 0.52 -1.39 7.82
N LYS A 111 -0.37 -2.12 8.50
CA LYS A 111 -0.19 -3.56 8.79
C LYS A 111 -0.14 -4.41 7.52
N PHE A 112 -1.02 -4.15 6.56
CA PHE A 112 -1.01 -4.86 5.29
C PHE A 112 0.33 -4.63 4.55
N LYS A 113 0.81 -3.39 4.51
CA LYS A 113 2.09 -3.04 3.89
C LYS A 113 3.25 -3.78 4.54
N SER A 114 3.31 -3.84 5.87
CA SER A 114 4.39 -4.53 6.58
C SER A 114 4.34 -6.05 6.34
N GLN A 115 3.15 -6.65 6.30
CA GLN A 115 2.97 -8.07 5.96
C GLN A 115 3.44 -8.39 4.54
N VAL A 116 3.06 -7.56 3.56
CA VAL A 116 3.51 -7.72 2.16
C VAL A 116 5.02 -7.59 2.05
N GLN A 117 5.61 -6.58 2.68
CA GLN A 117 7.06 -6.37 2.66
C GLN A 117 7.82 -7.55 3.29
N SER A 118 7.38 -7.99 4.48
CA SER A 118 7.99 -9.14 5.17
C SER A 118 7.84 -10.42 4.35
N SER A 119 6.67 -10.66 3.76
CA SER A 119 6.45 -11.82 2.90
C SER A 119 7.38 -11.80 1.68
N GLN A 120 7.52 -10.65 1.01
CA GLN A 120 8.41 -10.49 -0.14
C GLN A 120 9.88 -10.75 0.24
N GLU A 121 10.35 -10.19 1.35
CA GLU A 121 11.72 -10.38 1.82
C GLU A 121 12.00 -11.85 2.20
N ASN A 122 11.03 -12.51 2.83
CA ASN A 122 11.11 -13.94 3.15
C ASN A 122 11.17 -14.80 1.87
N HIS A 123 10.28 -14.56 0.90
CA HIS A 123 10.28 -15.29 -0.37
C HIS A 123 11.56 -15.07 -1.17
N PHE A 124 12.07 -13.83 -1.20
CA PHE A 124 13.33 -13.52 -1.86
C PHE A 124 14.51 -14.27 -1.22
N SER A 125 14.59 -14.26 0.11
CA SER A 125 15.63 -14.97 0.86
C SER A 125 15.58 -16.48 0.64
N LEU A 126 14.38 -17.06 0.58
CA LEU A 126 14.16 -18.47 0.27
C LEU A 126 14.67 -18.80 -1.14
N LEU A 127 14.26 -18.03 -2.15
CA LEU A 127 14.67 -18.24 -3.54
C LEU A 127 16.18 -18.09 -3.72
N GLN A 128 16.79 -17.11 -3.05
CA GLN A 128 18.24 -16.93 -3.07
C GLN A 128 18.97 -18.15 -2.49
N ARG A 129 18.50 -18.67 -1.35
CA ARG A 129 19.05 -19.89 -0.74
C ARG A 129 18.89 -21.11 -1.63
N GLU A 130 17.72 -21.29 -2.25
CA GLU A 130 17.46 -22.40 -3.18
C GLU A 130 18.35 -22.30 -4.43
N THR A 131 18.51 -21.09 -4.97
CA THR A 131 19.39 -20.83 -6.12
C THR A 131 20.84 -21.17 -5.79
N GLU A 132 21.34 -20.76 -4.62
CA GLU A 132 22.72 -21.06 -4.20
C GLU A 132 22.92 -22.56 -3.95
N LYS A 133 21.93 -23.24 -3.38
CA LYS A 133 21.95 -24.69 -3.21
C LYS A 133 22.04 -25.41 -4.56
N LEU A 134 21.16 -25.05 -5.51
CA LEU A 134 21.16 -25.65 -6.85
C LEU A 134 22.48 -25.39 -7.59
N ARG A 135 23.05 -24.19 -7.43
CA ARG A 135 24.36 -23.86 -7.97
C ARG A 135 25.45 -24.77 -7.40
N GLY A 136 25.46 -24.98 -6.09
CA GLY A 136 26.38 -25.92 -5.43
C GLY A 136 26.23 -27.35 -5.94
N ASP A 137 24.99 -27.83 -6.11
CA ASP A 137 24.72 -29.16 -6.65
C ASP A 137 25.22 -29.30 -8.10
N ILE A 138 25.06 -28.26 -8.93
CA ILE A 138 25.62 -28.21 -10.30
C ILE A 138 27.15 -28.29 -10.29
N ASP A 139 27.81 -27.50 -9.45
CA ASP A 139 29.28 -27.48 -9.37
C ASP A 139 29.84 -28.83 -8.87
N LYS A 140 29.12 -29.49 -7.95
CA LYS A 140 29.44 -30.84 -7.49
C LYS A 140 29.32 -31.87 -8.62
N MET A 141 28.17 -31.92 -9.31
CA MET A 141 27.96 -32.83 -10.43
C MET A 141 29.00 -32.61 -11.54
N ARG A 142 29.35 -31.35 -11.82
CA ARG A 142 30.38 -31.00 -12.80
C ARG A 142 31.75 -31.56 -12.42
N SER A 143 32.10 -31.51 -11.13
CA SER A 143 33.38 -32.02 -10.62
C SER A 143 33.43 -33.55 -10.69
N GLU A 144 32.34 -34.22 -10.31
CA GLU A 144 32.20 -35.69 -10.40
C GLU A 144 32.28 -36.17 -11.86
N LEU A 145 31.57 -35.53 -12.79
CA LEU A 145 31.64 -35.87 -14.21
C LEU A 145 33.05 -35.68 -14.78
N LYS A 146 33.74 -34.59 -14.40
CA LYS A 146 35.11 -34.37 -14.82
C LYS A 146 36.04 -35.48 -14.30
N TYR A 147 35.89 -35.88 -13.04
CA TYR A 147 36.66 -36.97 -12.45
C TYR A 147 36.44 -38.29 -13.19
N GLU A 148 35.19 -38.65 -13.50
CA GLU A 148 34.88 -39.87 -14.26
C GLU A 148 35.43 -39.81 -15.70
N ILE A 149 35.38 -38.67 -16.38
CA ILE A 149 36.01 -38.48 -17.70
C ILE A 149 37.53 -38.68 -17.61
N ASP A 150 38.19 -38.06 -16.63
CA ASP A 150 39.64 -38.14 -16.46
C ASP A 150 40.05 -39.60 -16.15
N LYS A 151 39.26 -40.32 -15.34
CA LYS A 151 39.44 -41.74 -15.02
C LYS A 151 39.28 -42.65 -16.24
N VAL A 152 38.20 -42.51 -17.02
CA VAL A 152 37.98 -43.30 -18.25
C VAL A 152 39.08 -43.03 -19.28
N THR A 153 39.48 -41.78 -19.44
CA THR A 153 40.56 -41.38 -20.36
C THR A 153 41.90 -42.00 -19.95
N ALA A 154 42.22 -42.02 -18.65
CA ALA A 154 43.41 -42.68 -18.15
C ALA A 154 43.37 -44.20 -18.37
N GLY A 155 42.22 -44.83 -18.15
CA GLY A 155 42.01 -46.25 -18.44
C GLY A 155 42.23 -46.58 -19.92
N GLN A 156 41.63 -45.82 -20.83
CA GLN A 156 41.81 -46.04 -22.27
C GLN A 156 43.28 -45.84 -22.71
N ARG A 157 43.99 -44.86 -22.14
CA ARG A 157 45.43 -44.69 -22.41
C ARG A 157 46.25 -45.88 -21.93
N LEU A 158 45.91 -46.44 -20.77
CA LEU A 158 46.55 -47.65 -20.24
C LEU A 158 46.30 -48.82 -21.20
N ASP A 159 45.05 -49.07 -21.59
CA ASP A 159 44.68 -50.17 -22.49
C ASP A 159 45.45 -50.08 -23.82
N LEU A 160 45.49 -48.89 -24.44
CA LEU A 160 46.24 -48.67 -25.68
C LEU A 160 47.76 -48.90 -25.52
N ASN A 161 48.32 -48.58 -24.36
CA ASN A 161 49.74 -48.83 -24.08
C ASN A 161 50.02 -50.32 -23.88
N LEU A 162 49.07 -51.09 -23.36
CA LEU A 162 49.18 -52.54 -23.20
C LEU A 162 49.00 -53.29 -24.54
N GLU A 163 48.13 -52.81 -25.43
CA GLU A 163 47.89 -53.41 -26.75
C GLU A 163 49.02 -53.14 -27.77
N ARG A 164 49.73 -52.02 -27.63
CA ARG A 164 50.81 -51.61 -28.56
C ARG A 164 52.20 -52.14 -28.21
N GLY A 165 52.31 -53.00 -27.21
CA GLY A 165 53.53 -53.67 -26.73
C GLY A 165 54.84 -53.29 -27.42
N PHE A 166 55.64 -52.46 -26.73
CA PHE A 166 57.07 -52.70 -26.66
C PHE A 166 57.36 -53.47 -25.36
#